data_AF-A0A2E6DMH5-F1
#
_entry.id   AF-A0A2E6DMH5-F1
#
_cell.length_a   1.000
_cell.length_b   1.000
_cell.length_c   1.000
_cell.angle_alpha   90.00
_cell.angle_beta   90.00
_cell.angle_gamma   90.00
#
_symmetry.space_group_name_H-M   'P 1'
#
loop_
_entity.id
_entity.type
_entity.pdbx_description
1 polymer ?
#
loop_
_entity_poly.entity_id
_entity_poly.type
_entity_poly.pdbx_seq_one_letter_code
_entity_poly.pdbx_strand_id
1 'polypeptide(L)'
;IRDEKGVEVPDGESGTLHVKGESVMTGYWNRTAQTRQALIGEFLATGDTYVRNADGTYTCLGRTDDMLKVGGIWVSPAEVESCILELEQILQVAVVGAEDEEGLVKPKAYVVPADSHESIDIEAAVQDHVRSRLAPFKYPRWVEIVEALPQTATGKIKRYLLRS
;
A
#
# COMPACT_ATOMS: atom_id res chain seq x y z
N ILE A 1 -9.76 -13.42 -7.67
CA ILE A 1 -9.45 -12.35 -6.68
C ILE A 1 -10.72 -12.11 -5.87
N ARG A 2 -10.67 -11.90 -4.54
CA ARG A 2 -11.90 -11.81 -3.72
C ARG A 2 -11.97 -10.54 -2.86
N ASP A 3 -13.18 -10.05 -2.64
CA ASP A 3 -13.48 -8.91 -1.77
C ASP A 3 -13.41 -9.26 -0.26
N GLU A 4 -13.72 -8.28 0.60
CA GLU A 4 -13.76 -8.44 2.06
C GLU A 4 -14.81 -9.48 2.53
N LYS A 5 -15.80 -9.81 1.70
CA LYS A 5 -16.85 -10.81 1.98
C LYS A 5 -16.50 -12.19 1.43
N GLY A 6 -15.35 -12.33 0.76
CA GLY A 6 -14.92 -13.56 0.14
C GLY A 6 -15.60 -13.84 -1.21
N VAL A 7 -16.26 -12.85 -1.81
CA VAL A 7 -16.89 -12.98 -3.13
C VAL A 7 -15.88 -12.62 -4.21
N GLU A 8 -15.91 -13.33 -5.35
CA GLU A 8 -15.04 -13.02 -6.48
C GLU A 8 -15.40 -11.65 -7.08
N VAL A 9 -14.38 -10.82 -7.30
CA VAL A 9 -14.54 -9.49 -7.89
C VAL A 9 -14.45 -9.55 -9.42
N PRO A 10 -15.13 -8.65 -10.15
CA PRO A 10 -14.97 -8.49 -11.60
C PRO A 10 -13.53 -8.18 -12.04
N ASP A 11 -13.22 -8.45 -13.30
CA ASP A 11 -11.95 -8.01 -13.91
C ASP A 11 -11.82 -6.48 -13.83
N GLY A 12 -10.62 -5.98 -13.57
CA GLY A 12 -10.35 -4.56 -13.31
C GLY A 12 -10.62 -4.11 -11.87
N GLU A 13 -11.33 -4.89 -11.05
CA GLU A 13 -11.52 -4.57 -9.64
C GLU A 13 -10.43 -5.20 -8.76
N SER A 14 -10.09 -4.47 -7.69
CA SER A 14 -9.07 -4.91 -6.74
C SER A 14 -9.64 -5.82 -5.66
N GLY A 15 -8.87 -6.80 -5.22
CA GLY A 15 -9.20 -7.61 -4.06
C GLY A 15 -8.03 -8.49 -3.61
N THR A 16 -8.26 -9.32 -2.61
CA THR A 16 -7.24 -10.22 -2.07
C THR A 16 -7.04 -11.44 -2.96
N LEU A 17 -5.79 -11.76 -3.28
CA LEU A 17 -5.40 -12.96 -3.99
C LEU A 17 -5.60 -14.20 -3.10
N HIS A 18 -6.39 -15.14 -3.61
CA HIS A 18 -6.66 -16.44 -2.98
C HIS A 18 -6.10 -17.54 -3.87
N VAL A 19 -5.29 -18.43 -3.31
CA VAL A 19 -4.60 -19.50 -4.05
C VAL A 19 -5.07 -20.86 -3.57
N LYS A 20 -5.34 -21.76 -4.51
CA LYS A 20 -5.61 -23.19 -4.25
C LYS A 20 -4.61 -24.01 -5.04
N GLY A 21 -4.00 -25.01 -4.40
CA GLY A 21 -3.03 -25.90 -5.05
C GLY A 21 -2.39 -26.87 -4.04
N GLU A 22 -1.65 -27.84 -4.56
CA GLU A 22 -1.02 -28.90 -3.75
C GLU A 22 0.07 -28.39 -2.82
N SER A 23 0.66 -27.22 -3.12
CA SER A 23 1.72 -26.59 -2.33
C SER A 23 1.20 -25.65 -1.24
N VAL A 24 -0.12 -25.53 -1.06
CA VAL A 24 -0.69 -24.71 0.01
C VAL A 24 -0.31 -25.30 1.37
N MET A 25 0.12 -24.44 2.29
CA MET A 25 0.48 -24.83 3.65
C MET A 25 -0.68 -25.53 4.38
N THR A 26 -0.36 -26.41 5.32
CA THR A 26 -1.37 -27.00 6.24
C THR A 26 -1.78 -26.06 7.37
N GLY A 27 -1.01 -24.98 7.58
CA GLY A 27 -1.27 -23.96 8.59
C GLY A 27 0.00 -23.43 9.27
N TYR A 28 -0.19 -22.45 10.14
CA TYR A 28 0.88 -21.87 10.95
C TYR A 28 1.05 -22.68 12.25
N TRP A 29 2.28 -23.10 12.55
CA TRP A 29 2.59 -23.88 13.75
C TRP A 29 2.16 -23.16 15.04
N ASN A 30 1.33 -23.82 15.86
CA ASN A 30 0.78 -23.30 17.12
C ASN A 30 0.06 -21.93 16.99
N ARG A 31 -0.53 -21.67 15.83
CA ARG A 31 -1.20 -20.41 15.47
C ARG A 31 -2.56 -20.69 14.82
N THR A 32 -3.43 -21.35 15.58
CA THR A 32 -4.74 -21.82 15.09
C THR A 32 -5.63 -20.68 14.61
N ALA A 33 -5.63 -19.54 15.29
CA ALA A 33 -6.43 -18.37 14.89
C ALA A 33 -5.97 -17.81 13.54
N GLN A 34 -4.67 -17.59 13.37
CA GLN A 34 -4.10 -17.13 12.09
C GLN A 34 -4.30 -18.15 10.97
N THR A 35 -4.22 -19.44 11.29
CA THR A 35 -4.47 -20.52 10.31
C THR A 35 -5.90 -20.48 9.79
N ARG A 36 -6.89 -20.30 10.68
CA ARG A 36 -8.31 -20.19 10.28
C ARG A 36 -8.61 -18.91 9.50
N GLN A 37 -7.88 -17.83 9.75
CA GLN A 37 -7.99 -16.59 8.98
C GLN A 37 -7.37 -16.73 7.58
N ALA A 38 -6.23 -17.40 7.47
CA ALA A 38 -5.51 -17.56 6.21
C ALA A 38 -6.08 -18.68 5.32
N LEU A 39 -6.58 -19.78 5.89
CA LEU A 39 -7.16 -20.90 5.14
C LEU A 39 -8.68 -20.83 5.16
N ILE A 40 -9.27 -20.39 4.05
CA ILE A 40 -10.72 -20.20 3.86
C ILE A 40 -11.23 -21.28 2.91
N GLY A 41 -11.78 -22.36 3.47
CA GLY A 41 -12.14 -23.55 2.70
C GLY A 41 -10.88 -24.21 2.11
N GLU A 42 -10.81 -24.31 0.79
CA GLU A 42 -9.66 -24.87 0.06
C GLU A 42 -8.63 -23.81 -0.36
N PHE A 43 -8.89 -22.54 -0.06
CA PHE A 43 -8.06 -21.43 -0.51
C PHE A 43 -7.18 -20.88 0.62
N LEU A 44 -5.94 -20.56 0.28
CA LEU A 44 -5.07 -19.70 1.04
C LEU A 44 -5.30 -18.24 0.65
N ALA A 45 -5.80 -17.43 1.57
CA ALA A 45 -5.76 -15.98 1.49
C ALA A 45 -4.29 -15.52 1.70
N THR A 46 -3.67 -15.03 0.64
CA THR A 46 -2.25 -14.61 0.65
C THR A 46 -2.03 -13.35 1.48
N GLY A 47 -3.07 -12.52 1.62
CA GLY A 47 -2.97 -11.17 2.14
C GLY A 47 -2.31 -10.18 1.17
N ASP A 48 -2.15 -10.57 -0.10
CA ASP A 48 -1.72 -9.68 -1.17
C ASP A 48 -2.92 -9.23 -1.99
N THR A 49 -2.98 -7.95 -2.31
CA THR A 49 -4.04 -7.34 -3.11
C THR A 49 -3.61 -7.27 -4.56
N TYR A 50 -4.50 -7.66 -5.46
CA TYR A 50 -4.25 -7.70 -6.91
C TYR A 50 -5.43 -7.11 -7.68
N VAL A 51 -5.16 -6.71 -8.92
CA VAL A 51 -6.15 -6.50 -9.98
C VAL A 51 -5.85 -7.46 -11.13
N ARG A 52 -6.91 -8.05 -11.72
CA ARG A 52 -6.79 -8.82 -12.95
C ARG A 52 -7.02 -7.90 -14.14
N ASN A 53 -6.04 -7.82 -15.03
CA ASN A 53 -6.07 -6.99 -16.22
C ASN A 53 -6.92 -7.65 -17.32
N ALA A 54 -7.40 -6.87 -18.28
CA ALA A 54 -8.25 -7.35 -19.38
C ALA A 54 -7.57 -8.40 -20.27
N ASP A 55 -6.23 -8.43 -20.31
CA ASP A 55 -5.44 -9.42 -21.04
C ASP A 55 -5.20 -10.73 -20.25
N GLY A 56 -5.78 -10.83 -19.04
CA GLY A 56 -5.65 -11.99 -18.16
C GLY A 56 -4.40 -11.98 -17.27
N THR A 57 -3.54 -10.97 -17.36
CA THR A 57 -2.41 -10.78 -16.44
C THR A 57 -2.87 -10.21 -15.10
N TYR A 58 -1.98 -10.21 -14.11
CA TYR A 58 -2.28 -9.78 -12.73
C TYR A 58 -1.30 -8.69 -12.29
N THR A 59 -1.83 -7.56 -11.84
CA THR A 59 -1.04 -6.46 -11.26
C THR A 59 -1.07 -6.54 -9.74
N CYS A 60 0.10 -6.69 -9.12
CA CYS A 60 0.23 -6.68 -7.66
C CYS A 60 0.07 -5.23 -7.16
N LEU A 61 -0.85 -5.02 -6.22
CA LEU A 61 -1.07 -3.73 -5.57
C LEU A 61 -0.45 -3.65 -4.17
N GLY A 62 0.23 -4.72 -3.72
CA GLY A 62 0.88 -4.79 -2.41
C GLY A 62 0.06 -5.57 -1.39
N ARG A 63 0.31 -5.30 -0.12
CA ARG A 63 -0.28 -6.07 0.99
C ARG A 63 -1.64 -5.52 1.41
N THR A 64 -2.61 -6.40 1.62
CA THR A 64 -3.95 -6.06 2.12
C THR A 64 -3.90 -5.33 3.46
N ASP A 65 -2.97 -5.71 4.34
CA ASP A 65 -2.76 -5.07 5.66
C ASP A 65 -2.10 -3.68 5.59
N ASP A 66 -1.61 -3.27 4.42
CA ASP A 66 -1.07 -1.93 4.16
C ASP A 66 -2.01 -1.06 3.29
N MET A 67 -3.03 -1.63 2.65
CA MET A 67 -3.96 -0.89 1.79
C MET A 67 -4.73 0.20 2.54
N LEU A 68 -4.96 1.34 1.88
CA LEU A 68 -5.75 2.44 2.44
C LEU A 68 -7.15 2.45 1.81
N LYS A 69 -8.18 2.77 2.61
CA LYS A 69 -9.56 2.95 2.13
C LYS A 69 -9.90 4.43 2.13
N VAL A 70 -9.58 5.12 1.04
CA VAL A 70 -9.74 6.57 0.90
C VAL A 70 -11.06 6.86 0.18
N GLY A 71 -12.02 7.46 0.88
CA GLY A 71 -13.35 7.75 0.30
C GLY A 71 -14.09 6.51 -0.21
N GLY A 72 -13.88 5.35 0.43
CA GLY A 72 -14.45 4.06 0.02
C GLY A 72 -13.69 3.34 -1.10
N ILE A 73 -12.62 3.94 -1.64
CA ILE A 73 -11.81 3.36 -2.71
C ILE A 73 -10.51 2.81 -2.13
N TRP A 74 -10.10 1.63 -2.60
CA TRP A 74 -8.81 1.05 -2.26
C TRP A 74 -7.66 1.79 -2.94
N VAL A 75 -6.70 2.23 -2.13
CA VAL A 75 -5.48 2.90 -2.55
C VAL A 75 -4.28 2.10 -2.06
N SER A 76 -3.39 1.77 -3.00
CA SER A 76 -2.11 1.15 -2.66
C SER A 76 -1.11 2.22 -2.23
N PRO A 77 -0.54 2.14 -1.02
CA PRO A 77 0.58 3.00 -0.65
C PRO A 77 1.77 2.81 -1.60
N ALA A 78 2.04 1.57 -2.02
CA ALA A 78 3.19 1.26 -2.88
C ALA A 78 3.11 1.94 -4.25
N GLU A 79 1.90 2.11 -4.79
CA GLU A 79 1.68 2.86 -6.04
C GLU A 79 2.00 4.35 -5.87
N VAL A 80 1.55 4.95 -4.77
CA VAL A 80 1.84 6.36 -4.45
C VAL A 80 3.34 6.54 -4.17
N GLU A 81 3.95 5.64 -3.40
CA GLU A 81 5.39 5.60 -3.13
C GLU A 81 6.20 5.51 -4.44
N SER A 82 5.81 4.61 -5.35
CA SER A 82 6.50 4.45 -6.64
C SER A 82 6.41 5.71 -7.50
N CYS A 83 5.23 6.35 -7.53
CA CYS A 83 5.05 7.63 -8.24
C CYS A 83 5.94 8.73 -7.65
N ILE A 84 6.05 8.81 -6.32
CA ILE A 84 6.89 9.81 -5.63
C ILE A 84 8.38 9.55 -5.90
N LEU A 85 8.82 8.29 -5.92
CA LEU A 85 10.21 7.90 -6.18
C LEU A 85 10.69 8.18 -7.61
N GLU A 86 9.82 8.57 -8.53
CA GLU A 86 10.22 9.10 -9.84
C GLU A 86 10.88 10.49 -9.73
N LEU A 87 10.69 11.20 -8.61
CA LEU A 87 11.39 12.46 -8.32
C LEU A 87 12.81 12.17 -7.84
N GLU A 88 13.81 12.60 -8.61
CA GLU A 88 15.23 12.42 -8.28
C GLU A 88 15.64 13.06 -6.94
N GLN A 89 14.83 14.01 -6.45
CA GLN A 89 15.05 14.68 -5.17
C GLN A 89 14.67 13.82 -3.97
N ILE A 90 13.99 12.68 -4.16
CA ILE A 90 13.52 11.81 -3.09
C ILE A 90 14.39 10.55 -3.01
N LEU A 91 15.04 10.35 -1.86
CA LEU A 91 15.86 9.17 -1.58
C LEU A 91 15.00 7.99 -1.10
N GLN A 92 14.05 8.25 -0.20
CA GLN A 92 13.12 7.25 0.31
C GLN A 92 11.75 7.86 0.56
N VAL A 93 10.71 7.03 0.51
CA VAL A 93 9.35 7.42 0.84
C VAL A 93 8.61 6.28 1.53
N ALA A 94 7.74 6.63 2.48
CA ALA A 94 6.72 5.75 3.00
C ALA A 94 5.37 6.45 2.96
N VAL A 95 4.35 5.79 2.43
CA VAL A 95 2.97 6.28 2.45
C VAL A 95 2.16 5.48 3.46
N VAL A 96 1.43 6.18 4.31
CA VAL A 96 0.51 5.61 5.30
C VAL A 96 -0.84 6.31 5.26
N GLY A 97 -1.85 5.72 5.88
CA GLY A 97 -3.12 6.39 6.11
C GLY A 97 -3.04 7.26 7.36
N ALA A 98 -3.57 8.47 7.29
CA ALA A 98 -3.81 9.35 8.42
C ALA A 98 -5.23 9.92 8.32
N GLU A 99 -5.90 10.08 9.46
CA GLU A 99 -7.22 10.69 9.53
C GLU A 99 -7.12 12.22 9.44
N ASP A 100 -8.00 12.84 8.67
CA ASP A 100 -8.17 14.30 8.68
C ASP A 100 -9.06 14.75 9.85
N GLU A 101 -9.35 16.06 9.92
CA GLU A 101 -10.19 16.66 10.97
C GLU A 101 -11.62 16.08 11.02
N GLU A 102 -12.07 15.44 9.93
CA GLU A 102 -13.38 14.79 9.83
C GLU A 102 -13.33 13.27 10.13
N GLY A 103 -12.15 12.74 10.47
CA GLY A 103 -11.94 11.30 10.72
C GLY A 103 -11.83 10.47 9.43
N LEU A 104 -11.62 11.10 8.27
CA LEU A 104 -11.50 10.39 6.99
C LEU A 104 -10.04 10.07 6.70
N VAL A 105 -9.77 8.81 6.39
CA VAL A 105 -8.42 8.36 6.00
C VAL A 105 -8.00 8.99 4.68
N LYS A 106 -6.87 9.68 4.68
CA LYS A 106 -6.15 10.20 3.50
C LYS A 106 -4.71 9.67 3.48
N PRO A 107 -4.07 9.59 2.30
CA PRO A 107 -2.64 9.26 2.23
C PRO A 107 -1.80 10.38 2.85
N LYS A 108 -0.82 10.01 3.66
CA LYS A 108 0.26 10.85 4.18
C LYS A 108 1.59 10.28 3.73
N ALA A 109 2.44 11.10 3.13
CA ALA A 109 3.77 10.70 2.68
C ALA A 109 4.84 11.18 3.68
N TYR A 110 5.71 10.27 4.10
CA TYR A 110 6.95 10.59 4.79
C TYR A 110 8.09 10.47 3.79
N VAL A 111 8.86 11.54 3.57
CA VAL A 111 9.89 11.61 2.54
C VAL A 111 11.26 11.87 3.15
N VAL A 112 12.26 11.16 2.66
CA VAL A 112 13.68 11.41 2.92
C VAL A 112 14.26 12.06 1.66
N PRO A 113 14.70 13.33 1.71
CA PRO A 113 15.32 14.00 0.58
C PRO A 113 16.64 13.33 0.18
N ALA A 114 17.02 13.46 -1.09
CA ALA A 114 18.40 13.23 -1.53
C ALA A 114 19.28 14.42 -1.13
N ASP A 115 20.52 14.17 -0.71
CA ASP A 115 21.48 15.13 -0.10
C ASP A 115 21.78 16.40 -0.94
N SER A 116 21.27 16.52 -2.16
CA SER A 116 21.69 17.52 -3.16
C SER A 116 20.72 18.67 -3.44
N HIS A 117 19.59 18.81 -2.72
CA HIS A 117 18.54 19.76 -3.10
C HIS A 117 18.09 20.70 -1.98
N GLU A 118 18.99 21.55 -1.48
CA GLU A 118 18.70 22.56 -0.43
C GLU A 118 17.73 23.68 -0.86
N SER A 119 17.25 23.74 -2.10
CA SER A 119 16.46 24.87 -2.63
C SER A 119 15.09 24.52 -3.23
N ILE A 120 14.62 23.28 -3.12
CA ILE A 120 13.33 22.85 -3.72
C ILE A 120 12.29 22.68 -2.60
N ASP A 121 11.10 23.24 -2.83
CA ASP A 121 9.92 22.92 -2.01
C ASP A 121 9.48 21.48 -2.31
N ILE A 122 9.99 20.55 -1.50
CA ILE A 122 9.76 19.10 -1.68
C ILE A 122 8.29 18.76 -1.51
N GLU A 123 7.58 19.41 -0.58
CA GLU A 123 6.15 19.14 -0.37
C GLU A 123 5.36 19.49 -1.63
N ALA A 124 5.56 20.70 -2.17
CA ALA A 124 4.89 21.13 -3.40
C ALA A 124 5.25 20.23 -4.59
N ALA A 125 6.54 19.90 -4.75
CA ALA A 125 7.01 19.04 -5.84
C ALA A 125 6.37 17.64 -5.79
N VAL A 126 6.32 17.01 -4.61
CA VAL A 126 5.68 15.70 -4.40
C VAL A 126 4.19 15.78 -4.73
N GLN A 127 3.49 16.78 -4.19
CA GLN A 127 2.05 16.94 -4.38
C GLN A 127 1.69 17.17 -5.86
N ASP A 128 2.40 18.06 -6.55
CA ASP A 128 2.14 18.35 -7.97
C ASP A 128 2.48 17.16 -8.87
N HIS A 129 3.58 16.46 -8.57
CA HIS A 129 3.99 15.28 -9.31
C HIS A 129 2.97 14.13 -9.21
N VAL A 130 2.44 13.88 -8.01
CA VAL A 130 1.38 12.87 -7.81
C VAL A 130 0.07 13.32 -8.47
N ARG A 131 -0.32 14.59 -8.30
CA ARG A 131 -1.57 15.14 -8.87
C ARG A 131 -1.63 15.03 -10.39
N SER A 132 -0.49 15.14 -11.07
CA SER A 132 -0.42 15.04 -12.54
C SER A 132 -0.46 13.61 -13.10
N ARG A 133 -0.23 12.59 -12.26
CA ARG A 133 -0.07 11.19 -12.70
C ARG A 133 -1.11 10.23 -12.14
N LEU A 134 -1.56 10.46 -10.92
CA LEU A 134 -2.48 9.57 -10.21
C LEU A 134 -3.85 10.21 -10.03
N ALA A 135 -4.85 9.36 -9.82
CA ALA A 135 -6.21 9.82 -9.57
C ALA A 135 -6.28 10.67 -8.28
N PRO A 136 -7.20 11.67 -8.19
CA PRO A 136 -7.24 12.61 -7.07
C PRO A 136 -7.33 11.99 -5.68
N PHE A 137 -7.96 10.83 -5.53
CA PHE A 137 -8.10 10.13 -4.24
C PHE A 137 -6.80 9.44 -3.77
N LYS A 138 -5.78 9.35 -4.62
CA LYS A 138 -4.44 8.83 -4.27
C LYS A 138 -3.47 9.93 -3.84
N TYR A 139 -3.89 11.19 -3.92
CA TYR A 139 -3.09 12.35 -3.58
C TYR A 139 -2.69 12.35 -2.09
N PRO A 140 -1.40 12.51 -1.76
CA PRO A 140 -0.96 12.67 -0.37
C PRO A 140 -1.43 14.01 0.17
N ARG A 141 -2.33 13.97 1.16
CA ARG A 141 -2.88 15.17 1.81
C ARG A 141 -1.81 15.94 2.57
N TRP A 142 -0.82 15.22 3.10
CA TRP A 142 0.32 15.79 3.82
C TRP A 142 1.60 15.13 3.34
N VAL A 143 2.68 15.91 3.27
CA VAL A 143 4.04 15.44 3.02
C VAL A 143 4.90 15.89 4.19
N GLU A 144 5.51 14.93 4.89
CA GLU A 144 6.38 15.18 6.04
C GLU A 144 7.81 14.80 5.68
N ILE A 145 8.71 15.77 5.78
CA ILE A 145 10.13 15.55 5.52
C ILE A 145 10.77 15.00 6.80
N VAL A 146 11.46 13.87 6.68
CA VAL A 146 12.16 13.21 7.79
C VAL A 146 13.60 12.89 7.40
N GLU A 147 14.49 12.85 8.39
CA GLU A 147 15.90 12.49 8.17
C GLU A 147 16.06 11.02 7.77
N ALA A 148 15.20 10.14 8.31
CA ALA A 148 15.21 8.72 8.01
C ALA A 148 13.85 8.08 8.29
N LEU A 149 13.54 7.02 7.54
CA LEU A 149 12.37 6.18 7.82
C LEU A 149 12.70 5.13 8.88
N PRO A 150 11.75 4.80 9.78
CA PRO A 150 11.95 3.73 10.74
C PRO A 150 12.02 2.40 10.00
N GLN A 151 13.12 1.67 10.16
CA GLN A 151 13.36 0.40 9.46
C GLN A 151 13.68 -0.74 10.43
N THR A 152 13.51 -1.97 9.95
CA THR A 152 14.05 -3.19 10.57
C THR A 152 15.54 -3.33 10.25
N ALA A 153 16.22 -4.26 10.92
CA ALA A 153 17.63 -4.56 10.61
C ALA A 153 17.84 -5.05 9.16
N THR A 154 16.79 -5.54 8.50
CA THR A 154 16.81 -5.96 7.08
C THR A 154 16.40 -4.84 6.13
N GLY A 155 16.26 -3.59 6.59
CA GLY A 155 15.88 -2.44 5.77
C GLY A 155 14.38 -2.30 5.49
N LYS A 156 13.52 -3.23 5.96
CA LYS A 156 12.06 -3.10 5.77
C LYS A 156 11.51 -1.96 6.62
N ILE A 157 10.78 -1.04 5.99
CA ILE A 157 10.11 0.09 6.68
C ILE A 157 9.07 -0.44 7.69
N LYS A 158 9.12 0.09 8.90
CA LYS A 158 8.18 -0.16 9.99
C LYS A 158 7.03 0.84 9.93
N ARG A 159 6.14 0.69 8.92
CA ARG A 159 5.02 1.61 8.67
C ARG A 159 4.11 1.84 9.88
N TYR A 160 3.97 0.87 10.77
CA TYR A 160 3.18 1.02 12.00
C TYR A 160 3.72 2.08 12.96
N LEU A 161 5.01 2.46 12.88
CA LEU A 161 5.59 3.56 13.66
C LEU A 161 5.30 4.94 13.05
N LEU A 162 4.83 4.96 11.80
CA LEU A 162 4.44 6.18 11.07
C LEU A 162 2.92 6.41 11.11
N ARG A 163 2.16 5.38 11.50
CA ARG A 163 0.71 5.46 11.74
C ARG A 163 0.52 5.93 13.19
N SER A 164 0.15 7.20 13.36
CA SER A 164 -0.25 7.77 14.66
C SER A 164 -1.63 7.27 15.07
#